data_AF-A0AAV8R1Y0-F1
#
_entry.id   AF-A0AAV8R1Y0-F1
#
_cell.length_a   1.000
_cell.length_b   1.000
_cell.length_c   1.000
_cell.angle_alpha   90.00
_cell.angle_beta   90.00
_cell.angle_gamma   90.00
#
_symmetry.space_group_name_H-M   'P 1'
#
loop_
_entity.id
_entity.type
_entity.pdbx_description
1 polymer ?
#
loop_
_entity_poly.entity_id
_entity_poly.type
_entity_poly.pdbx_seq_one_letter_code
_entity_poly.pdbx_strand_id
1 'polypeptide(L)'
;MSWNGWLTGTLTEGKPVVTAIASLDYEKSEILRVAAVVEKTASHPIAKAILDKAESLKKKKKASKSELVDLENRVGCLSSTMPTSSKQSKSVVYVGKEGEGIIGAIAISDVLRYDAKSTVSKYVSDTMD
;
A
#
# COMPACT_ATOMS: atom_id res chain seq x y z
N MET A 1 26.18 -24.76 4.79
CA MET A 1 25.07 -24.08 4.07
C MET A 1 24.17 -23.43 5.11
N SER A 2 24.29 -22.13 5.34
CA SER A 2 23.41 -21.41 6.27
C SER A 2 22.33 -20.71 5.46
N TRP A 3 21.08 -21.16 5.60
CA TRP A 3 19.92 -20.54 4.98
C TRP A 3 19.33 -19.52 5.96
N ASN A 4 19.47 -18.23 5.64
CA ASN A 4 19.00 -17.13 6.49
C ASN A 4 17.72 -16.50 5.91
N GLY A 5 16.54 -16.90 6.38
CA GLY A 5 15.35 -16.03 6.53
C GLY A 5 14.78 -15.25 5.34
N TRP A 6 14.50 -15.86 4.18
CA TRP A 6 13.93 -15.19 2.99
C TRP A 6 12.46 -15.53 2.70
N LEU A 7 11.48 -15.00 3.44
CA LEU A 7 10.07 -15.07 3.00
C LEU A 7 9.40 -13.72 2.73
N THR A 8 10.10 -12.60 2.94
CA THR A 8 9.67 -11.27 2.48
C THR A 8 10.90 -10.48 2.03
N GLY A 9 11.17 -10.40 0.72
CA GLY A 9 12.31 -9.64 0.17
C GLY A 9 12.96 -10.18 -1.12
N THR A 10 12.53 -11.34 -1.62
CA THR A 10 13.00 -11.94 -2.89
C THR A 10 12.42 -11.22 -4.11
N LEU A 11 11.10 -11.03 -4.14
CA LEU A 11 10.38 -10.56 -5.32
C LEU A 11 9.87 -9.11 -5.19
N THR A 12 9.46 -8.71 -3.99
CA THR A 12 8.97 -7.35 -3.70
C THR A 12 9.87 -6.62 -2.70
N GLU A 13 9.71 -5.30 -2.60
CA GLU A 13 10.46 -4.46 -1.65
C GLU A 13 10.04 -4.67 -0.19
N GLY A 14 8.93 -5.36 0.06
CA GLY A 14 8.41 -5.62 1.40
C GLY A 14 7.84 -4.37 2.06
N LYS A 15 7.47 -3.37 1.26
CA LYS A 15 6.97 -2.06 1.73
C LYS A 15 5.59 -1.79 1.10
N PRO A 16 4.58 -2.61 1.44
CA PRO A 16 3.25 -2.42 0.90
C PRO A 16 2.67 -1.06 1.30
N VAL A 17 1.84 -0.50 0.42
CA VAL A 17 1.13 0.77 0.64
C VAL A 17 -0.33 0.65 0.26
N VAL A 18 -1.20 1.35 1.00
CA VAL A 18 -2.63 1.46 0.65
C VAL A 18 -2.79 2.37 -0.57
N THR A 19 -3.20 1.79 -1.68
CA THR A 19 -3.35 2.48 -2.98
C THR A 19 -4.78 2.93 -3.24
N ALA A 20 -5.78 2.16 -2.80
CA ALA A 20 -7.19 2.54 -2.95
C ALA A 20 -8.04 2.02 -1.78
N ILE A 21 -9.16 2.69 -1.56
CA ILE A 21 -10.19 2.29 -0.59
C ILE A 21 -11.53 2.39 -1.31
N ALA A 22 -12.24 1.27 -1.33
CA ALA A 22 -13.63 1.18 -1.76
C ALA A 22 -14.51 1.04 -0.51
N SER A 23 -15.60 1.76 -0.49
CA SER A 23 -16.62 1.69 0.54
C SER A 23 -17.99 1.53 -0.11
N LEU A 24 -18.91 0.90 0.61
CA LEU A 24 -20.31 0.82 0.21
C LEU A 24 -21.04 2.05 0.77
N ASP A 25 -21.65 1.94 1.95
CA ASP A 25 -22.44 3.00 2.59
C ASP A 25 -21.68 3.76 3.68
N TYR A 26 -20.35 3.62 3.68
CA TYR A 26 -19.47 4.09 4.72
C TYR A 26 -18.46 5.12 4.21
N GLU A 27 -18.05 6.02 5.10
CA GLU A 27 -16.93 6.90 4.84
C GLU A 27 -15.64 6.09 4.70
N LYS A 28 -14.80 6.41 3.70
CA LYS A 28 -13.49 5.72 3.51
C LYS A 28 -12.61 5.81 4.75
N SER A 29 -12.74 6.90 5.51
CA SER A 29 -12.03 7.08 6.77
C SER A 29 -12.52 6.14 7.88
N GLU A 30 -13.77 5.71 7.83
CA GLU A 30 -14.34 4.72 8.74
C GLU A 30 -13.88 3.31 8.40
N ILE A 31 -13.93 2.93 7.12
CA ILE A 31 -13.36 1.65 6.64
C ILE A 31 -11.91 1.49 7.11
N LEU A 32 -11.11 2.53 6.93
CA LEU A 32 -9.71 2.53 7.33
C LEU A 32 -9.53 2.51 8.85
N ARG A 33 -10.44 3.16 9.59
CA ARG A 33 -10.42 3.13 11.07
C ARG A 33 -10.72 1.73 11.60
N VAL A 34 -11.74 1.06 11.06
CA VAL A 34 -12.10 -0.30 11.45
C VAL A 34 -10.93 -1.24 11.18
N ALA A 35 -10.37 -1.21 9.97
CA ALA A 35 -9.20 -2.00 9.62
C ALA A 35 -8.01 -1.69 10.54
N ALA A 36 -7.71 -0.42 10.82
CA ALA A 36 -6.61 -0.02 11.69
C ALA A 36 -6.77 -0.50 13.14
N VAL A 37 -7.99 -0.60 13.66
CA VAL A 37 -8.25 -1.14 15.00
C VAL A 37 -7.93 -2.63 15.04
N VAL A 38 -8.36 -3.39 14.04
CA VAL A 38 -8.12 -4.83 13.92
C VAL A 38 -6.62 -5.12 13.76
N GLU A 39 -5.94 -4.32 12.93
CA GLU A 39 -4.52 -4.52 12.60
C GLU A 39 -3.54 -3.97 13.65
N LYS A 40 -4.02 -3.30 14.69
CA LYS A 40 -3.16 -2.61 15.67
C LYS A 40 -2.17 -3.52 16.39
N THR A 41 -2.53 -4.79 16.60
CA THR A 41 -1.68 -5.78 17.28
C THR A 41 -0.86 -6.63 16.31
N ALA A 42 -1.11 -6.49 15.00
CA ALA A 42 -0.45 -7.27 13.98
C ALA A 42 0.88 -6.62 13.58
N SER A 43 1.92 -7.44 13.42
CA SER A 43 3.29 -6.98 13.10
C SER A 43 3.66 -7.11 11.63
N HIS A 44 2.74 -7.60 10.79
CA HIS A 44 3.03 -7.89 9.40
C HIS A 44 3.00 -6.59 8.54
N PRO A 45 3.68 -6.55 7.38
CA PRO A 45 3.83 -5.31 6.59
C PRO A 45 2.51 -4.65 6.14
N ILE A 46 1.46 -5.44 5.86
CA ILE A 46 0.12 -4.95 5.50
C ILE A 46 -0.52 -4.14 6.65
N ALA A 47 -0.47 -4.65 7.88
CA ALA A 47 -0.94 -3.93 9.07
C ALA A 47 -0.29 -2.55 9.19
N LYS A 48 1.05 -2.50 9.01
CA LYS A 48 1.80 -1.24 8.99
C LYS A 48 1.29 -0.28 7.92
N ALA A 49 1.07 -0.76 6.69
CA ALA A 49 0.55 0.05 5.59
C ALA A 49 -0.83 0.68 5.91
N ILE A 50 -1.71 -0.10 6.56
CA ILE A 50 -3.05 0.35 6.96
C ILE A 50 -2.94 1.40 8.08
N LEU A 51 -2.11 1.16 9.10
CA LEU A 51 -1.89 2.06 10.23
C LEU A 51 -1.28 3.40 9.77
N ASP A 52 -0.26 3.35 8.92
CA ASP A 52 0.40 4.54 8.36
C ASP A 52 -0.59 5.41 7.57
N LYS A 53 -1.47 4.77 6.78
CA LYS A 53 -2.53 5.48 6.05
C LYS A 53 -3.55 6.11 7.00
N ALA A 54 -3.94 5.40 8.06
CA ALA A 54 -4.91 5.89 9.04
C ALA A 54 -4.37 7.10 9.81
N GLU A 55 -3.10 7.07 10.20
CA GLU A 55 -2.43 8.19 10.85
C GLU A 55 -2.34 9.42 9.93
N SER A 56 -2.01 9.20 8.66
CA SER A 56 -1.94 10.27 7.66
C SER A 56 -3.27 11.01 7.48
N LEU A 57 -4.40 10.29 7.52
CA LEU A 57 -5.73 10.92 7.47
C LEU A 57 -6.05 11.71 8.75
N LYS A 58 -5.59 11.26 9.93
CA LYS A 58 -5.76 12.02 11.19
C LYS A 58 -4.97 13.33 11.15
N LYS A 59 -3.75 13.33 10.62
CA LYS A 59 -2.92 14.54 10.48
C LYS A 59 -3.58 15.59 9.59
N LYS A 60 -4.19 15.19 8.48
CA LYS A 60 -4.96 16.10 7.60
C LYS A 60 -6.15 16.78 8.28
N LYS A 61 -6.73 16.18 9.32
CA LYS A 61 -7.82 16.80 10.11
C LYS A 61 -7.32 17.76 11.20
N LYS A 62 -6.02 17.75 11.53
CA LYS A 62 -5.41 18.57 12.60
C LYS A 62 -4.57 19.73 12.08
N ALA A 63 -4.23 19.76 10.79
CA ALA A 63 -3.60 20.90 10.14
C ALA A 63 -4.52 22.13 10.27
N SER A 64 -4.08 23.15 11.01
CA SER A 64 -4.76 24.43 11.14
C SER A 64 -4.60 25.26 9.85
N LYS A 65 -5.48 26.26 9.69
CA LYS A 65 -5.59 27.21 8.56
C LYS A 65 -4.26 27.85 8.09
N SER A 66 -3.18 27.76 8.86
CA SER A 66 -1.85 28.31 8.59
C SER A 66 -0.94 27.45 7.70
N GLU A 67 -1.20 26.15 7.53
CA GLU A 67 -0.34 25.26 6.72
C GLU A 67 -0.75 25.18 5.23
N LEU A 68 -1.93 25.70 4.86
CA LEU A 68 -2.40 25.73 3.47
C LEU A 68 -1.65 26.75 2.60
N VAL A 69 -0.99 27.75 3.21
CA VAL A 69 -0.32 28.85 2.50
C VAL A 69 1.05 28.45 1.92
N ASP A 70 1.64 27.34 2.36
CA ASP A 70 3.01 26.97 1.99
C ASP A 70 3.09 25.85 0.92
N LEU A 71 1.95 25.28 0.51
CA LEU A 71 1.91 24.20 -0.48
C LEU A 71 1.72 24.72 -1.91
N GLU A 72 1.03 25.84 -2.11
CA GLU A 72 0.83 26.45 -3.44
C GLU A 72 2.15 26.93 -4.07
N ASN A 73 3.15 27.28 -3.26
CA ASN A 73 4.47 27.72 -3.73
C ASN A 73 5.42 26.60 -4.18
N ARG A 74 5.04 25.32 -4.00
CA ARG A 74 5.91 24.17 -4.34
C ARG A 74 5.42 23.35 -5.54
N VAL A 75 4.28 23.70 -6.14
CA VAL A 75 3.74 22.99 -7.31
C VAL A 75 4.36 23.50 -8.63
N GLY A 76 5.69 23.66 -8.64
CA GLY A 76 6.46 24.12 -9.80
C GLY A 76 7.22 23.03 -10.56
N CYS A 77 7.20 21.75 -10.14
CA CYS A 77 8.11 20.75 -10.73
C CYS A 77 7.63 19.29 -10.78
N LEU A 78 6.33 19.00 -10.89
CA LEU A 78 5.88 17.62 -11.18
C LEU A 78 5.07 17.54 -12.47
N SER A 79 5.73 17.90 -13.56
CA SER A 79 5.40 17.41 -14.89
C SER A 79 6.55 16.52 -15.36
N SER A 80 6.49 15.26 -14.97
CA SER A 80 7.23 14.18 -15.62
C SER A 80 6.50 12.86 -15.34
N THR A 81 5.54 12.59 -16.22
CA THR A 81 5.20 11.29 -16.78
C THR A 81 5.49 10.09 -15.87
N MET A 82 4.49 9.68 -15.08
CA MET A 82 4.48 8.33 -14.49
C MET A 82 4.24 7.32 -15.62
N PRO A 83 5.18 6.41 -15.92
CA PRO A 83 4.92 5.36 -16.89
C PRO A 83 3.94 4.35 -16.28
N THR A 84 2.78 4.24 -16.90
CA THR A 84 1.83 3.14 -16.71
C THR A 84 2.47 1.84 -17.19
N SER A 85 2.93 1.00 -16.26
CA SER A 85 3.19 -0.42 -16.53
C SER A 85 3.08 -1.20 -15.23
N SER A 86 2.25 -2.24 -15.24
CA SER A 86 1.78 -3.10 -14.14
C SER A 86 2.90 -3.86 -13.39
N LYS A 87 3.76 -3.12 -12.68
CA LYS A 87 4.96 -3.61 -11.98
C LYS A 87 4.79 -3.72 -10.46
N GLN A 88 3.58 -4.01 -9.98
CA GLN A 88 3.26 -4.06 -8.55
C GLN A 88 2.38 -5.27 -8.25
N SER A 89 2.66 -5.96 -7.14
CA SER A 89 1.71 -6.93 -6.59
C SER A 89 0.50 -6.18 -6.04
N LYS A 90 -0.70 -6.75 -6.18
CA LYS A 90 -1.95 -6.17 -5.67
C LYS A 90 -2.59 -7.16 -4.71
N SER A 91 -2.83 -6.71 -3.49
CA SER A 91 -3.55 -7.44 -2.45
C SER A 91 -4.81 -6.65 -2.08
N VAL A 92 -5.92 -7.34 -1.88
CA VAL A 92 -7.18 -6.71 -1.46
C VAL A 92 -7.59 -7.28 -0.11
N VAL A 93 -7.85 -6.39 0.85
CA VAL A 93 -8.33 -6.73 2.19
C VAL A 93 -9.79 -6.30 2.30
N TYR A 94 -10.69 -7.23 2.63
CA TYR A 94 -12.08 -6.91 2.90
C TYR A 94 -12.28 -6.51 4.36
N VAL A 95 -13.06 -5.47 4.58
CA VAL A 95 -13.41 -4.96 5.91
C VAL A 95 -14.88 -5.25 6.13
N GLY A 96 -15.17 -5.95 7.22
CA GLY A 96 -16.54 -6.29 7.62
C GLY A 96 -16.86 -5.81 9.03
N LYS A 97 -18.15 -5.68 9.30
CA LYS A 97 -18.71 -5.36 10.61
C LYS A 97 -19.76 -6.40 10.99
N GLU A 98 -19.77 -6.79 12.25
CA GLU A 98 -20.73 -7.75 12.77
C GLU A 98 -22.17 -7.23 12.58
N GLY A 99 -23.05 -8.09 12.07
CA GLY A 99 -24.44 -7.75 11.76
C GLY A 99 -24.67 -7.03 10.43
N GLU A 100 -23.62 -6.55 9.76
CA GLU A 100 -23.74 -5.77 8.51
C GLU A 100 -22.98 -6.40 7.33
N GLY A 101 -22.08 -7.35 7.60
CA GLY A 101 -21.29 -8.01 6.55
C GLY A 101 -20.13 -7.16 6.06
N ILE A 102 -19.79 -7.27 4.78
CA ILE A 102 -18.68 -6.50 4.17
C ILE A 102 -19.12 -5.06 4.00
N ILE A 103 -18.37 -4.13 4.60
CA ILE A 103 -18.63 -2.68 4.53
C ILE A 103 -17.69 -1.95 3.57
N GLY A 104 -16.55 -2.57 3.22
CA GLY A 104 -15.60 -2.01 2.26
C GLY A 104 -14.42 -2.92 1.95
N ALA A 105 -13.51 -2.41 1.13
CA ALA A 105 -12.28 -3.08 0.75
C ALA A 105 -11.10 -2.11 0.64
N ILE A 106 -9.92 -2.57 1.00
CA ILE A 106 -8.66 -1.81 0.96
C ILE A 106 -7.72 -2.49 -0.04
N ALA A 107 -7.35 -1.78 -1.09
CA ALA A 107 -6.34 -2.23 -2.03
C ALA A 107 -4.95 -1.80 -1.55
N ILE A 108 -4.04 -2.77 -1.52
CA ILE A 108 -2.68 -2.63 -1.05
C ILE A 108 -1.77 -3.12 -2.15
N SER A 109 -0.68 -2.41 -2.39
CA SER A 109 0.28 -2.78 -3.43
C SER A 109 1.70 -2.69 -2.93
N ASP A 110 2.55 -3.59 -3.42
CA ASP A 110 3.98 -3.58 -3.14
C ASP A 110 4.76 -3.56 -4.46
N VAL A 111 5.93 -2.94 -4.42
CA VAL A 111 6.78 -2.75 -5.60
C VAL A 111 7.56 -4.02 -5.85
N LEU A 112 7.56 -4.51 -7.09
CA LEU A 112 8.45 -5.60 -7.51
C LEU A 112 9.87 -5.08 -7.64
N ARG A 113 10.83 -5.76 -7.02
CA ARG A 113 12.25 -5.39 -7.15
C ARG A 113 12.70 -5.56 -8.61
N TYR A 114 13.61 -4.69 -9.04
CA TYR A 114 14.11 -4.71 -10.42
C TYR A 114 14.98 -5.94 -10.69
N ASP A 115 15.81 -6.34 -9.71
CA ASP A 115 16.71 -7.50 -9.76
C ASP A 115 15.95 -8.83 -9.88
N ALA A 116 14.76 -8.90 -9.27
CA ALA A 116 13.88 -10.05 -9.40
C ALA A 116 13.42 -10.27 -10.86
N LYS A 117 13.22 -9.21 -11.64
CA LYS A 117 12.83 -9.33 -13.06
C LYS A 117 13.98 -9.81 -13.93
N SER A 118 15.18 -9.29 -13.72
CA SER A 118 16.37 -9.71 -14.46
C SER A 118 16.68 -11.19 -14.21
N THR A 119 16.50 -11.64 -12.97
CA THR A 119 16.67 -13.04 -12.60
C THR A 119 15.65 -13.93 -13.31
N VAL A 120 14.36 -13.62 -13.24
CA VAL A 120 13.31 -14.39 -13.94
C VAL A 120 13.52 -14.39 -15.45
N SER A 121 13.84 -13.24 -16.04
CA SER A 121 14.05 -13.13 -17.50
C SER A 121 15.21 -14.01 -17.97
N LYS A 122 16.30 -14.07 -17.19
CA LYS A 122 17.46 -14.93 -17.47
C LYS A 122 17.12 -16.43 -17.37
N TYR A 123 16.34 -16.83 -16.37
CA TYR A 123 15.92 -18.24 -16.25
C TYR A 123 14.95 -18.67 -17.35
N VAL A 124 14.03 -17.78 -17.78
CA VAL A 124 13.09 -18.10 -18.86
C VAL A 124 13.81 -18.24 -20.20
N SER A 125 14.85 -17.44 -20.49
CA SER A 125 15.65 -17.61 -21.71
C SER A 125 16.44 -18.92 -21.73
N ASP A 126 17.00 -19.34 -20.59
CA ASP A 126 17.84 -20.54 -20.48
C ASP A 126 17.03 -21.85 -20.56
N THR A 127 15.69 -21.80 -20.48
CA THR A 127 14.80 -22.97 -20.56
C THR A 127 14.18 -23.15 -21.96
N MET A 128 14.52 -22.28 -22.92
CA MET A 128 14.02 -22.32 -24.30
C MET A 128 15.05 -22.82 -25.33
N ASP A 129 16.20 -23.34 -24.86
CA ASP A 129 17.14 -24.17 -25.64
C ASP A 129 17.00 -25.65 -25.26
#